data_AF-A0A7W8K7D7-F1
#
_entry.id   AF-A0A7W8K7D7-F1
#
_cell.length_a   1.000
_cell.length_b   1.000
_cell.length_c   1.000
_cell.angle_alpha   90.00
_cell.angle_beta   90.00
_cell.angle_gamma   90.00
#
_symmetry.space_group_name_H-M   'P 1'
#
loop_
_entity.id
_entity.type
_entity.pdbx_description
1 polymer ?
#
loop_
_entity_poly.entity_id
_entity_poly.type
_entity_poly.pdbx_seq_one_letter_code
_entity_poly.pdbx_strand_id
1 'polypeptide(L)'
;MTTTTINGHFRAGAGRDGLVPCDLLPAGKFRNGAARHWCRTHQCYWGTKADLAELESSAHMRCKLHASPMGYVLYPEVFDISQYHAITLASADDGLLRLRAKANDGGALLARDVSALAIDTRSVPGLFQPSIVQINITPPAAQTYAAALSSGVALGCIDCSRCAHPHLDLGDFALHPHRRHLCGHCGYDAVHGASACVSTPLQRLRDYALRKPEHIKQWF
;
A
#
# COMPACT_ATOMS: atom_id res chain seq x y z
N MET A 1 17.28 5.17 18.53
CA MET A 1 16.79 5.52 17.17
C MET A 1 17.48 4.60 16.19
N THR A 2 16.81 3.53 15.75
CA THR A 2 17.32 2.68 14.67
C THR A 2 17.11 3.44 13.37
N THR A 3 18.20 4.00 12.82
CA THR A 3 18.23 4.52 11.45
C THR A 3 17.77 3.39 10.54
N THR A 4 16.57 3.53 9.96
CA THR A 4 16.12 2.62 8.92
C THR A 4 16.99 2.90 7.70
N THR A 5 18.02 2.08 7.49
CA THR A 5 18.89 2.22 6.33
C THR A 5 18.05 2.00 5.08
N ILE A 6 17.86 3.05 4.29
CA ILE A 6 17.23 2.94 2.97
C ILE A 6 18.24 2.22 2.08
N ASN A 7 18.00 0.95 1.80
CA ASN A 7 18.86 0.14 0.95
C ASN A 7 18.32 0.16 -0.48
N GLY A 8 19.16 0.54 -1.45
CA GLY A 8 18.84 0.53 -2.87
C GLY A 8 19.66 1.53 -3.68
N HIS A 9 19.58 1.42 -4.99
CA HIS A 9 20.17 2.40 -5.91
C HIS A 9 19.11 3.38 -6.37
N PHE A 10 19.24 4.64 -5.92
CA PHE A 10 18.32 5.74 -6.22
C PHE A 10 19.11 6.89 -6.85
N ARG A 11 18.63 7.42 -7.97
CA ARG A 11 19.29 8.54 -8.68
C ARG A 11 18.80 9.90 -8.20
N ALA A 12 17.63 9.96 -7.57
CA ALA A 12 16.98 11.18 -7.10
C ALA A 12 16.12 10.90 -5.86
N GLY A 13 15.36 11.90 -5.38
CA GLY A 13 14.39 11.73 -4.29
C GLY A 13 13.13 10.94 -4.69
N ALA A 14 12.86 10.82 -5.98
CA ALA A 14 11.79 10.01 -6.57
C ALA A 14 12.18 9.56 -7.99
N GLY A 15 11.62 8.46 -8.48
CA GLY A 15 11.91 7.95 -9.82
C GLY A 15 11.15 6.66 -10.15
N ARG A 16 11.41 6.12 -11.34
CA ARG A 16 10.82 4.85 -11.85
C ARG A 16 11.85 3.77 -12.16
N ASP A 17 13.10 4.04 -11.81
CA ASP A 17 14.30 3.26 -12.13
C ASP A 17 14.99 2.72 -10.87
N GLY A 18 14.29 2.71 -9.73
CA GLY A 18 14.85 2.27 -8.46
C GLY A 18 15.09 0.77 -8.46
N LEU A 19 16.32 0.36 -8.12
CA LEU A 19 16.66 -1.05 -7.87
C LEU A 19 16.73 -1.25 -6.36
N VAL A 20 15.73 -1.94 -5.81
CA VAL A 20 15.57 -2.14 -4.37
C VAL A 20 15.86 -3.61 -4.02
N PRO A 21 16.72 -3.91 -3.03
CA PRO A 21 17.05 -5.28 -2.67
C PRO A 21 15.83 -6.10 -2.23
N CYS A 22 15.91 -7.41 -2.42
CA CYS A 22 14.90 -8.33 -1.91
C CYS A 22 14.88 -8.34 -0.37
N ASP A 23 13.69 -8.20 0.20
CA ASP A 23 13.41 -8.45 1.62
C ASP A 23 12.53 -9.71 1.71
N LEU A 24 13.16 -10.86 1.87
CA LEU A 24 12.51 -12.18 1.87
C LEU A 24 12.24 -12.65 3.30
N LEU A 25 10.99 -13.02 3.58
CA LEU A 25 10.60 -13.62 4.87
C LEU A 25 9.84 -14.94 4.70
N PRO A 26 9.85 -15.82 5.72
CA PRO A 26 9.10 -17.07 5.68
C PRO A 26 7.57 -16.89 5.54
N ALA A 27 7.00 -17.52 4.51
CA ALA A 27 5.58 -17.45 4.14
C ALA A 27 4.89 -18.83 4.09
N GLY A 28 5.37 -19.75 4.93
CA GLY A 28 4.82 -21.10 5.09
C GLY A 28 5.40 -22.09 4.07
N LYS A 29 4.56 -22.98 3.56
CA LYS A 29 4.93 -24.01 2.58
C LYS A 29 4.02 -23.94 1.36
N PHE A 30 4.56 -24.32 0.21
CA PHE A 30 3.78 -24.62 -0.97
C PHE A 30 2.98 -25.93 -0.78
N ARG A 31 2.03 -26.20 -1.69
CA ARG A 31 1.20 -27.43 -1.66
C ARG A 31 2.03 -28.73 -1.73
N ASN A 32 3.21 -28.68 -2.34
CA ASN A 32 4.15 -29.79 -2.40
C ASN A 32 5.05 -29.90 -1.15
N GLY A 33 4.80 -29.12 -0.10
CA GLY A 33 5.56 -29.12 1.14
C GLY A 33 6.86 -28.30 1.13
N ALA A 34 7.28 -27.76 -0.01
CA ALA A 34 8.49 -26.94 -0.12
C ALA A 34 8.33 -25.62 0.67
N ALA A 35 9.43 -25.13 1.25
CA ALA A 35 9.43 -23.84 1.95
C ALA A 35 9.09 -22.70 0.98
N ARG A 36 8.18 -21.82 1.42
CA ARG A 36 7.73 -20.65 0.66
C ARG A 36 8.19 -19.40 1.40
N HIS A 37 8.77 -18.47 0.67
CA HIS A 37 9.13 -17.14 1.18
C HIS A 37 8.33 -16.06 0.44
N TRP A 38 8.14 -14.92 1.08
CA TRP A 38 7.50 -13.73 0.49
C TRP A 38 8.51 -12.61 0.41
N CYS A 39 8.67 -12.02 -0.78
CA CYS A 39 9.45 -10.81 -0.94
C CYS A 39 8.57 -9.60 -0.65
N ARG A 40 8.83 -8.86 0.44
CA ARG A 40 8.08 -7.64 0.78
C ARG A 40 8.30 -6.52 -0.23
N THR A 41 9.53 -6.40 -0.73
CA THR A 41 9.90 -5.38 -1.71
C THR A 41 9.13 -5.57 -3.01
N HIS A 42 9.19 -6.76 -3.60
CA HIS A 42 8.65 -7.02 -4.94
C HIS A 42 7.31 -7.76 -4.94
N GLN A 43 6.75 -8.03 -3.76
CA GLN A 43 5.45 -8.65 -3.55
C GLN A 43 5.23 -9.93 -4.37
N CYS A 44 6.18 -10.87 -4.28
CA CYS A 44 6.06 -12.16 -4.92
C CYS A 44 6.60 -13.30 -4.04
N TYR A 45 6.12 -14.52 -4.32
CA TYR A 45 6.64 -15.71 -3.68
C TYR A 45 7.99 -16.13 -4.25
N TRP A 46 8.82 -16.70 -3.38
CA TRP A 46 10.08 -17.37 -3.69
C TRP A 46 10.07 -18.78 -3.09
N GLY A 47 10.75 -19.71 -3.75
CA GLY A 47 10.95 -21.10 -3.29
C GLY A 47 10.46 -22.13 -4.30
N THR A 48 10.28 -21.74 -5.56
CA THR A 48 10.07 -22.65 -6.68
C THR A 48 11.36 -23.39 -7.04
N LYS A 49 11.28 -24.41 -7.91
CA LYS A 49 12.48 -25.11 -8.39
C LYS A 49 13.47 -24.17 -9.11
N ALA A 50 12.96 -23.19 -9.86
CA ALA A 50 13.80 -22.21 -10.53
C ALA A 50 14.55 -21.33 -9.53
N ASP A 51 13.85 -20.86 -8.49
CA ASP A 51 14.44 -20.07 -7.41
C ASP A 51 15.58 -20.83 -6.69
N LEU A 52 15.39 -22.14 -6.45
CA LEU A 52 16.40 -22.99 -5.80
C LEU A 52 17.63 -23.21 -6.69
N ALA A 53 17.43 -23.45 -7.99
CA ALA A 53 18.53 -23.57 -8.95
C ALA A 53 19.33 -22.25 -9.09
N GLU A 54 18.65 -21.09 -9.05
CA GLU A 54 19.32 -19.79 -9.04
C GLU A 54 20.12 -19.57 -7.75
N LEU A 55 19.59 -19.99 -6.60
CA LEU A 55 20.32 -19.94 -5.32
C LEU A 55 21.60 -20.81 -5.36
N GLU A 56 21.52 -22.02 -5.92
CA GLU A 56 22.67 -22.91 -6.06
C GLU A 56 23.77 -22.31 -6.95
N SER A 57 23.39 -21.64 -8.03
CA SER A 57 24.35 -21.06 -8.99
C SER A 57 24.90 -19.68 -8.59
N SER A 58 24.10 -18.85 -7.92
CA SER A 58 24.47 -17.47 -7.58
C SER A 58 24.90 -17.28 -6.12
N ALA A 59 24.59 -18.24 -5.24
CA ALA A 59 24.69 -18.13 -3.78
C ALA A 59 23.91 -16.94 -3.17
N HIS A 60 22.96 -16.34 -3.91
CA HIS A 60 22.14 -15.24 -3.42
C HIS A 60 20.65 -15.58 -3.46
N MET A 61 19.97 -15.38 -2.35
CA MET A 61 18.53 -15.56 -2.26
C MET A 61 17.81 -14.31 -2.76
N ARG A 62 17.36 -14.33 -4.03
CA ARG A 62 16.68 -13.21 -4.68
C ARG A 62 15.38 -13.68 -5.32
N CYS A 63 14.35 -12.85 -5.30
CA CYS A 63 13.10 -13.17 -5.99
C CYS A 63 13.23 -12.97 -7.50
N LYS A 64 12.32 -13.57 -8.28
CA LYS A 64 12.26 -13.42 -9.74
C LYS A 64 12.15 -11.97 -10.26
N LEU A 65 11.79 -11.02 -9.39
CA LEU A 65 11.66 -9.59 -9.72
C LEU A 65 12.83 -8.73 -9.18
N HIS A 66 13.90 -9.33 -8.68
CA HIS A 66 14.97 -8.61 -7.98
C HIS A 66 15.70 -7.54 -8.82
N ALA A 67 15.69 -7.69 -10.14
CA ALA A 67 16.30 -6.76 -11.07
C ALA A 67 15.26 -5.85 -11.76
N SER A 68 13.97 -5.98 -11.41
CA SER A 68 12.92 -5.17 -11.99
C SER A 68 12.98 -3.75 -11.44
N PRO A 69 13.02 -2.71 -12.29
CA PRO A 69 12.99 -1.33 -11.83
C PRO A 69 11.63 -1.03 -11.19
N MET A 70 11.66 -0.26 -10.10
CA MET A 70 10.47 0.12 -9.33
C MET A 70 10.30 1.64 -9.26
N GLY A 71 9.04 2.06 -9.19
CA GLY A 71 8.68 3.40 -8.74
C GLY A 71 9.07 3.61 -7.28
N TYR A 72 9.68 4.74 -6.96
CA TYR A 72 10.08 5.07 -5.59
C TYR A 72 9.91 6.57 -5.28
N VAL A 73 9.70 6.85 -4.00
CA VAL A 73 9.75 8.18 -3.39
C VAL A 73 10.40 8.00 -2.02
N LEU A 74 11.56 8.62 -1.80
CA LEU A 74 12.33 8.44 -0.56
C LEU A 74 11.71 9.19 0.63
N TYR A 75 11.15 10.37 0.35
CA TYR A 75 10.57 11.27 1.34
C TYR A 75 9.20 11.74 0.85
N PRO A 76 8.16 10.88 0.90
CA PRO A 76 6.82 11.27 0.49
C PRO A 76 6.29 12.37 1.41
N GLU A 77 5.39 13.21 0.89
CA GLU A 77 4.74 14.24 1.71
C GLU A 77 3.91 13.56 2.81
N VAL A 78 4.23 13.88 4.07
CA VAL A 78 3.51 13.37 5.23
C VAL A 78 2.32 14.28 5.52
N PHE A 79 1.13 13.68 5.57
CA PHE A 79 -0.14 14.39 5.65
C PHE A 79 -0.96 13.90 6.84
N ASP A 80 -1.31 14.85 7.70
CA ASP A 80 -2.18 14.63 8.85
C ASP A 80 -3.64 14.94 8.45
N ILE A 81 -4.43 13.89 8.24
CA ILE A 81 -5.83 14.03 7.83
C ILE A 81 -6.74 14.64 8.91
N SER A 82 -6.30 14.69 10.17
CA SER A 82 -7.11 15.21 11.28
C SER A 82 -7.24 16.74 11.26
N GLN A 83 -6.31 17.42 10.58
CA GLN A 83 -6.24 18.89 10.51
C GLN A 83 -7.14 19.50 9.42
N TYR A 84 -7.81 18.66 8.61
CA TYR A 84 -8.54 19.11 7.42
C TYR A 84 -9.97 18.56 7.38
N HIS A 85 -10.94 19.45 7.13
CA HIS A 85 -12.36 19.12 7.09
C HIS A 85 -12.83 18.68 5.70
N ALA A 86 -12.13 19.09 4.65
CA ALA A 86 -12.38 18.61 3.30
C ALA A 86 -11.05 18.21 2.67
N ILE A 87 -10.98 16.99 2.14
CA ILE A 87 -9.79 16.43 1.50
C ILE A 87 -10.25 15.76 0.21
N THR A 88 -9.57 16.09 -0.89
CA THR A 88 -9.70 15.42 -2.18
C THR A 88 -8.32 14.92 -2.59
N LEU A 89 -8.26 13.65 -2.97
CA LEU A 89 -7.09 13.02 -3.53
C LEU A 89 -7.49 12.45 -4.90
N ALA A 90 -6.80 12.85 -5.96
CA ALA A 90 -7.06 12.36 -7.30
C ALA A 90 -5.75 11.88 -7.95
N SER A 91 -5.84 10.87 -8.81
CA SER A 91 -4.74 10.56 -9.72
C SER A 91 -4.80 11.48 -10.94
N ALA A 92 -3.65 11.99 -11.35
CA ALA A 92 -3.48 12.78 -12.56
C ALA A 92 -2.90 11.94 -13.70
N ASP A 93 -3.11 12.41 -14.94
CA ASP A 93 -2.64 11.74 -16.17
C ASP A 93 -1.10 11.73 -16.29
N ASP A 94 -0.44 12.68 -15.64
CA ASP A 94 1.03 12.76 -15.52
C ASP A 94 1.62 11.75 -14.53
N GLY A 95 0.78 10.95 -13.87
CA GLY A 95 1.18 9.95 -12.88
C GLY A 95 1.39 10.49 -11.48
N LEU A 96 1.11 11.78 -11.22
CA LEU A 96 1.13 12.36 -9.88
C LEU A 96 -0.22 12.18 -9.17
N LEU A 97 -0.19 12.34 -7.85
CA LEU A 97 -1.36 12.50 -6.99
C LEU A 97 -1.62 13.99 -6.76
N ARG A 98 -2.84 14.44 -7.03
CA ARG A 98 -3.31 15.79 -6.72
C ARG A 98 -4.03 15.77 -5.38
N LEU A 99 -3.39 16.32 -4.36
CA LEU A 99 -3.96 16.55 -3.04
C LEU A 99 -4.53 17.98 -2.97
N ARG A 100 -5.79 18.08 -2.58
CA ARG A 100 -6.45 19.35 -2.24
C ARG A 100 -7.08 19.21 -0.87
N ALA A 101 -6.80 20.11 0.07
CA ALA A 101 -7.35 20.00 1.42
C ALA A 101 -7.64 21.37 2.05
N LYS A 102 -8.78 21.50 2.74
CA LYS A 102 -9.18 22.70 3.49
C LYS A 102 -9.00 22.48 4.97
N ALA A 103 -8.21 23.35 5.61
CA ALA A 103 -7.89 23.25 7.02
C ALA A 103 -9.12 23.52 7.90
N ASN A 104 -9.19 22.89 9.07
CA ASN A 104 -10.30 23.04 10.02
C ASN A 104 -10.47 24.48 10.53
N ASP A 105 -9.38 25.24 10.60
CA ASP A 105 -9.33 26.60 11.13
C ASP A 105 -9.71 27.68 10.09
N GLY A 106 -10.18 27.27 8.90
CA GLY A 106 -10.48 28.20 7.81
C GLY A 106 -9.23 28.72 7.10
N GLY A 107 -8.06 28.11 7.34
CA GLY A 107 -6.82 28.42 6.65
C GLY A 107 -6.87 28.22 5.13
N ALA A 108 -5.79 28.63 4.46
CA ALA A 108 -5.69 28.54 3.01
C ALA A 108 -5.84 27.09 2.52
N LEU A 109 -6.40 26.95 1.31
CA LEU A 109 -6.45 25.65 0.62
C LEU A 109 -5.02 25.11 0.42
N LEU A 110 -4.75 23.94 0.98
CA LEU A 110 -3.56 23.17 0.64
C LEU A 110 -3.77 22.59 -0.77
N ALA A 111 -2.87 22.90 -1.69
CA ALA A 111 -2.84 22.32 -3.03
C ALA A 111 -1.44 21.80 -3.36
N ARG A 112 -1.33 20.49 -3.56
CA ARG A 112 -0.06 19.80 -3.81
C ARG A 112 -0.22 18.74 -4.88
N ASP A 113 0.78 18.61 -5.73
CA ASP A 113 0.89 17.54 -6.72
C ASP A 113 2.14 16.74 -6.35
N VAL A 114 1.96 15.47 -5.95
CA VAL A 114 2.99 14.65 -5.28
C VAL A 114 3.10 13.27 -5.94
N SER A 115 4.31 12.70 -6.00
CA SER A 115 4.49 11.36 -6.58
C SER A 115 3.97 10.22 -5.69
N ALA A 116 3.88 10.46 -4.38
CA ALA A 116 3.25 9.59 -3.40
C ALA A 116 2.88 10.43 -2.15
N LEU A 117 1.87 9.99 -1.42
CA LEU A 117 1.41 10.62 -0.18
C LEU A 117 1.56 9.66 0.98
N ALA A 118 2.04 10.13 2.13
CA ALA A 118 2.12 9.37 3.36
C ALA A 118 1.10 9.90 4.36
N ILE A 119 0.12 9.09 4.76
CA ILE A 119 -0.81 9.46 5.82
C ILE A 119 -0.19 9.11 7.16
N ASP A 120 -0.04 10.10 8.05
CA ASP A 120 0.37 9.85 9.43
C ASP A 120 -0.82 9.25 10.20
N THR A 121 -0.70 7.98 10.59
CA THR A 121 -1.79 7.31 11.31
C THR A 121 -1.79 7.62 12.81
N ARG A 122 -0.72 8.22 13.34
CA ARG A 122 -0.63 8.60 14.75
C ARG A 122 -1.59 9.73 15.09
N SER A 123 -1.97 10.55 14.12
CA SER A 123 -3.00 11.59 14.29
C SER A 123 -4.43 11.05 14.29
N VAL A 124 -4.62 9.76 13.98
CA VAL A 124 -5.91 9.07 13.95
C VAL A 124 -5.86 7.76 14.74
N PRO A 125 -5.64 7.84 16.08
CA PRO A 125 -5.44 6.66 16.91
C PRO A 125 -6.64 5.70 16.83
N GLY A 126 -6.34 4.40 16.80
CA GLY A 126 -7.35 3.33 16.72
C GLY A 126 -7.84 3.03 15.30
N LEU A 127 -7.45 3.81 14.28
CA LEU A 127 -7.85 3.53 12.90
C LEU A 127 -7.03 2.38 12.27
N PHE A 128 -5.78 2.25 12.66
CA PHE A 128 -4.90 1.15 12.27
C PHE A 128 -4.21 0.58 13.51
N GLN A 129 -3.57 -0.58 13.35
CA GLN A 129 -2.75 -1.17 14.41
C GLN A 129 -1.68 -0.17 14.90
N PRO A 130 -1.41 -0.07 16.21
CA PRO A 130 -0.48 0.93 16.74
C PRO A 130 0.95 0.88 16.16
N SER A 131 1.38 -0.29 15.68
CA SER A 131 2.68 -0.46 15.02
C SER A 131 2.74 0.13 13.60
N ILE A 132 1.58 0.41 13.01
CA ILE A 132 1.46 1.03 11.68
C ILE A 132 1.35 2.53 11.91
N VAL A 133 2.47 3.23 11.80
CA VAL A 133 2.58 4.69 12.01
C VAL A 133 2.35 5.52 10.74
N GLN A 134 2.27 4.85 9.58
CA GLN A 134 2.12 5.51 8.29
C GLN A 134 1.45 4.59 7.28
N ILE A 135 0.57 5.15 6.44
CA ILE A 135 0.02 4.50 5.25
C ILE A 135 0.51 5.25 4.01
N ASN A 136 1.26 4.57 3.15
CA ASN A 136 1.71 5.15 1.88
C ASN A 136 0.66 4.93 0.79
N ILE A 137 0.21 6.02 0.19
CA ILE A 137 -0.68 6.04 -0.96
C ILE A 137 0.17 6.33 -2.20
N THR A 138 0.21 5.36 -3.11
CA THR A 138 0.91 5.44 -4.39
C THR A 138 -0.08 5.66 -5.53
N PRO A 139 0.36 6.15 -6.71
CA PRO A 139 -0.53 6.34 -7.86
C PRO A 139 -1.32 5.08 -8.23
N PRO A 140 -0.72 3.86 -8.32
CA PRO A 140 -1.49 2.65 -8.59
C PRO A 140 -2.61 2.39 -7.56
N ALA A 141 -2.34 2.60 -6.27
CA ALA A 141 -3.33 2.39 -5.20
C ALA A 141 -4.47 3.39 -5.24
N ALA A 142 -4.17 4.67 -5.54
CA ALA A 142 -5.19 5.71 -5.70
C ALA A 142 -6.05 5.48 -6.95
N GLN A 143 -5.43 5.08 -8.07
CA GLN A 143 -6.12 4.78 -9.33
C GLN A 143 -7.07 3.59 -9.19
N THR A 144 -6.61 2.47 -8.63
CA THR A 144 -7.46 1.29 -8.44
C THR A 144 -8.60 1.58 -7.47
N TYR A 145 -8.36 2.34 -6.41
CA TYR A 145 -9.40 2.75 -5.47
C TYR A 145 -10.45 3.65 -6.12
N ALA A 146 -10.02 4.68 -6.87
CA ALA A 146 -10.92 5.57 -7.58
C ALA A 146 -11.79 4.81 -8.59
N ALA A 147 -11.18 3.94 -9.40
CA ALA A 147 -11.89 3.13 -10.38
C ALA A 147 -12.93 2.19 -9.72
N ALA A 148 -12.55 1.54 -8.61
CA ALA A 148 -13.44 0.70 -7.84
C ALA A 148 -14.62 1.49 -7.26
N LEU A 149 -14.36 2.68 -6.71
CA LEU A 149 -15.39 3.56 -6.16
C LEU A 149 -16.36 4.03 -7.25
N SER A 150 -15.86 4.50 -8.40
CA SER A 150 -16.69 4.94 -9.53
C SER A 150 -17.54 3.81 -10.11
N SER A 151 -17.03 2.57 -10.05
CA SER A 151 -17.74 1.37 -10.52
C SER A 151 -18.75 0.83 -9.50
N GLY A 152 -18.84 1.43 -8.32
CA GLY A 152 -19.77 1.00 -7.27
C GLY A 152 -19.48 -0.38 -6.70
N VAL A 153 -18.24 -0.88 -6.80
CA VAL A 153 -17.89 -2.19 -6.24
C VAL A 153 -17.92 -2.15 -4.72
N ALA A 154 -18.23 -3.29 -4.10
CA ALA A 154 -18.18 -3.41 -2.64
C ALA A 154 -16.73 -3.20 -2.14
N LEU A 155 -16.48 -2.08 -1.47
CA LEU A 155 -15.18 -1.72 -0.91
C LEU A 155 -15.13 -1.99 0.59
N GLY A 156 -13.97 -2.39 1.07
CA GLY A 156 -13.72 -2.59 2.51
C GLY A 156 -12.25 -2.42 2.84
N CYS A 157 -11.89 -2.67 4.09
CA CYS A 157 -10.50 -2.74 4.51
C CYS A 157 -10.31 -3.86 5.53
N ILE A 158 -9.75 -4.97 5.05
CA ILE A 158 -9.53 -6.18 5.84
C ILE A 158 -8.09 -6.20 6.35
N ASP A 159 -7.92 -6.45 7.64
CA ASP A 159 -6.60 -6.64 8.23
C ASP A 159 -6.17 -8.11 8.12
N CYS A 160 -4.88 -8.31 7.90
CA CYS A 160 -4.29 -9.64 7.85
C CYS A 160 -4.37 -10.31 9.21
N SER A 161 -5.02 -11.47 9.31
CA SER A 161 -5.07 -12.24 10.57
C SER A 161 -3.70 -12.73 11.08
N ARG A 162 -2.65 -12.68 10.25
CA ARG A 162 -1.28 -13.09 10.62
C ARG A 162 -0.38 -11.92 11.07
N CYS A 163 -0.46 -10.77 10.41
CA CYS A 163 0.45 -9.64 10.67
C CYS A 163 -0.25 -8.31 10.95
N ALA A 164 -1.59 -8.32 10.95
CA ALA A 164 -2.48 -7.20 11.22
C ALA A 164 -2.34 -5.98 10.30
N HIS A 165 -1.51 -6.04 9.25
CA HIS A 165 -1.46 -5.01 8.22
C HIS A 165 -2.73 -5.03 7.37
N PRO A 166 -3.25 -3.86 6.97
CA PRO A 166 -4.38 -3.76 6.07
C PRO A 166 -4.01 -4.30 4.69
N HIS A 167 -4.95 -4.99 4.06
CA HIS A 167 -4.80 -5.49 2.71
C HIS A 167 -5.06 -4.39 1.68
N LEU A 168 -4.25 -4.39 0.62
CA LEU A 168 -4.38 -3.53 -0.55
C LEU A 168 -4.47 -4.43 -1.79
N ASP A 169 -5.67 -4.53 -2.35
CA ASP A 169 -5.89 -5.23 -3.61
C ASP A 169 -5.51 -4.29 -4.77
N LEU A 170 -4.71 -4.81 -5.70
CA LEU A 170 -4.21 -4.10 -6.89
C LEU A 170 -4.43 -4.96 -8.14
N GLY A 171 -4.36 -4.32 -9.31
CA GLY A 171 -4.56 -4.99 -10.60
C GLY A 171 -5.91 -5.70 -10.65
N ASP A 172 -5.93 -6.94 -11.16
CA ASP A 172 -7.17 -7.73 -11.33
C ASP A 172 -7.93 -7.94 -10.02
N PHE A 173 -7.23 -8.01 -8.87
CA PHE A 173 -7.89 -8.17 -7.57
C PHE A 173 -8.65 -6.91 -7.14
N ALA A 174 -8.32 -5.74 -7.70
CA ALA A 174 -9.06 -4.51 -7.43
C ALA A 174 -10.32 -4.33 -8.28
N LEU A 175 -10.55 -5.21 -9.26
CA LEU A 175 -11.68 -5.09 -10.20
C LEU A 175 -12.96 -5.76 -9.68
N HIS A 176 -12.82 -6.82 -8.88
CA HIS A 176 -13.94 -7.65 -8.48
C HIS A 176 -13.92 -7.94 -6.97
N PRO A 177 -15.05 -7.73 -6.26
CA PRO A 177 -15.19 -8.16 -4.88
C PRO A 177 -14.90 -9.63 -4.71
N HIS A 178 -14.08 -9.96 -3.73
CA HIS A 178 -13.72 -11.34 -3.43
C HIS A 178 -13.55 -11.53 -1.93
N ARG A 179 -13.59 -12.79 -1.47
CA ARG A 179 -13.45 -13.09 -0.04
C ARG A 179 -12.01 -13.34 0.37
N ARG A 180 -11.18 -13.88 -0.52
CA ARG A 180 -9.84 -14.38 -0.21
C ARG A 180 -8.77 -13.38 -0.63
N HIS A 181 -8.08 -12.78 0.33
CA HIS A 181 -7.10 -11.75 0.05
C HIS A 181 -5.66 -12.21 0.32
N LEU A 182 -4.73 -11.72 -0.50
CA LEU A 182 -3.29 -11.89 -0.34
C LEU A 182 -2.71 -10.69 0.42
N CYS A 183 -2.04 -10.95 1.55
CA CYS A 183 -1.39 -9.89 2.30
C CYS A 183 -0.09 -9.45 1.61
N GLY A 184 -0.06 -8.22 1.08
CA GLY A 184 1.15 -7.63 0.48
C GLY A 184 2.34 -7.48 1.45
N HIS A 185 2.09 -7.44 2.77
CA HIS A 185 3.13 -7.29 3.78
C HIS A 185 3.80 -8.61 4.18
N CYS A 186 3.06 -9.72 4.35
CA CYS A 186 3.64 -10.97 4.85
C CYS A 186 3.44 -12.18 3.93
N GLY A 187 2.76 -11.99 2.79
CA GLY A 187 2.48 -13.04 1.82
C GLY A 187 1.51 -14.10 2.31
N TYR A 188 0.78 -13.86 3.40
CA TYR A 188 -0.26 -14.78 3.86
C TYR A 188 -1.49 -14.65 2.95
N ASP A 189 -1.88 -15.76 2.33
CA ASP A 189 -2.88 -15.84 1.26
C ASP A 189 -4.18 -16.54 1.69
N ALA A 190 -4.39 -16.74 2.99
CA ALA A 190 -5.57 -17.42 3.52
C ALA A 190 -6.43 -16.52 4.42
N VAL A 191 -6.36 -15.19 4.21
CA VAL A 191 -7.25 -14.23 4.88
C VAL A 191 -8.58 -14.22 4.12
N HIS A 192 -9.66 -14.53 4.84
CA HIS A 192 -11.00 -14.57 4.27
C HIS A 192 -11.89 -13.52 4.95
N GLY A 193 -12.40 -12.57 4.17
CA GLY A 193 -13.40 -11.60 4.61
C GLY A 193 -14.75 -12.27 4.89
N ALA A 194 -15.50 -11.69 5.83
CA ALA A 194 -16.87 -12.11 6.13
C ALA A 194 -17.76 -12.02 4.89
N SER A 195 -17.63 -10.91 4.16
CA SER A 195 -18.29 -10.64 2.88
C SER A 195 -17.25 -10.40 1.78
N ALA A 196 -17.65 -10.57 0.52
CA ALA A 196 -16.79 -10.24 -0.61
C ALA A 196 -16.63 -8.71 -0.74
N CYS A 197 -15.38 -8.25 -0.85
CA CYS A 197 -15.08 -6.85 -1.12
C CYS A 197 -13.75 -6.71 -1.88
N VAL A 198 -13.46 -5.51 -2.37
CA VAL A 198 -12.10 -5.07 -2.72
C VAL A 198 -11.53 -4.40 -1.48
N SER A 199 -10.44 -4.94 -0.94
CA SER A 199 -9.82 -4.43 0.28
C SER A 199 -8.79 -3.34 -0.02
N THR A 200 -8.90 -2.23 0.69
CA THR A 200 -7.93 -1.12 0.59
C THR A 200 -7.93 -0.26 1.85
N PRO A 201 -6.75 0.17 2.35
CA PRO A 201 -6.67 1.11 3.46
C PRO A 201 -7.32 2.47 3.13
N LEU A 202 -7.44 2.85 1.85
CA LEU A 202 -8.12 4.09 1.44
C LEU A 202 -9.61 4.09 1.81
N GLN A 203 -10.28 2.93 1.75
CA GLN A 203 -11.68 2.84 2.17
C GLN A 203 -11.84 3.14 3.66
N ARG A 204 -10.94 2.62 4.51
CA ARG A 204 -10.95 2.87 5.95
C ARG A 204 -10.72 4.36 6.27
N LEU A 205 -9.83 5.02 5.53
CA LEU A 205 -9.59 6.45 5.65
C LEU A 205 -10.82 7.27 5.24
N ARG A 206 -11.48 6.91 4.14
CA ARG A 206 -12.72 7.54 3.70
C ARG A 206 -13.84 7.38 4.72
N ASP A 207 -14.04 6.16 5.26
CA ASP A 207 -15.06 5.88 6.28
C ASP A 207 -14.79 6.64 7.59
N TYR A 208 -13.52 6.86 7.93
CA TYR A 208 -13.15 7.74 9.05
C TYR A 208 -13.55 9.19 8.77
N ALA A 209 -13.22 9.73 7.58
CA ALA A 209 -13.54 11.09 7.20
C ALA A 209 -15.06 11.34 7.17
N LEU A 210 -15.84 10.40 6.62
CA LEU A 210 -17.30 10.51 6.52
C LEU A 210 -18.03 10.46 7.87
N ARG A 211 -17.44 9.82 8.88
CA ARG A 211 -18.04 9.72 10.23
C ARG A 211 -17.82 10.97 11.08
N LYS A 212 -17.02 11.92 10.64
CA LYS A 212 -16.83 13.20 11.33
C LYS A 212 -17.72 14.27 10.68
N PRO A 213 -18.84 14.68 11.31
CA PRO A 213 -19.82 15.60 10.70
C PRO A 213 -19.26 17.00 10.44
N GLU A 214 -18.18 17.42 11.12
CA GLU A 214 -17.42 18.63 10.79
C GLU A 214 -16.70 18.55 9.42
N HIS A 215 -16.49 17.34 8.87
CA HIS A 215 -15.67 17.05 7.70
C HIS A 215 -16.52 16.71 6.46
N ILE A 216 -17.21 17.69 5.86
CA ILE A 216 -18.08 17.45 4.69
C ILE A 216 -17.29 17.43 3.35
N LYS A 217 -17.22 16.20 2.79
CA LYS A 217 -17.29 15.71 1.39
C LYS A 217 -16.48 16.39 0.26
N GLN A 218 -15.40 15.72 -0.17
CA GLN A 218 -15.31 15.00 -1.47
C GLN A 218 -14.01 14.16 -1.55
N TRP A 219 -14.08 12.89 -1.16
CA TRP A 219 -13.05 11.89 -1.45
C TRP A 219 -13.42 11.16 -2.75
N PHE A 220 -12.65 11.45 -3.80
CA PHE A 220 -12.76 10.96 -5.19
C PHE A 220 -14.01 11.43 -5.95
#